data_AF-A0A933LMN9-F1
#
_entry.id   AF-A0A933LMN9-F1
#
_cell.length_a   1.000
_cell.length_b   1.000
_cell.length_c   1.000
_cell.angle_alpha   90.00
_cell.angle_beta   90.00
_cell.angle_gamma   90.00
#
_symmetry.space_group_name_H-M   'P 1'
#
loop_
_entity.id
_entity.type
_entity.pdbx_description
1 polymer ?
#
loop_
_entity_poly.entity_id
_entity_poly.type
_entity_poly.pdbx_seq_one_letter_code
_entity_poly.pdbx_strand_id
1 'polypeptide(L)'
;MDVQPGDAVFIRTGLLSLWGEAGHDKAKLAPHDSAGITLEAAKWLVEEKGAVLIGSDTSGLECVGKCWKPGQFYPAHVYLLIEQGVYIGEFHYLEDLARDKVYEFLYVNSTNKIRGAAAGFTMRPAAIR
;
A
#
# COMPACT_ATOMS: atom_id res chain seq x y z
N MET A 1 -16.75 -7.41 -8.37
CA MET A 1 -15.71 -8.20 -7.72
C MET A 1 -15.68 -7.80 -6.25
N ASP A 2 -15.46 -8.73 -5.34
CA ASP A 2 -15.40 -8.46 -3.90
C ASP A 2 -14.09 -8.99 -3.34
N VAL A 3 -13.56 -8.33 -2.30
CA VAL A 3 -12.34 -8.77 -1.61
C VAL A 3 -12.67 -10.02 -0.78
N GLN A 4 -11.84 -11.05 -0.88
CA GLN A 4 -11.98 -12.29 -0.14
C GLN A 4 -10.98 -12.35 1.04
N PRO A 5 -11.31 -13.10 2.11
CA PRO A 5 -10.37 -13.35 3.18
C PRO A 5 -9.07 -13.99 2.66
N GLY A 6 -7.92 -13.42 3.04
CA GLY A 6 -6.60 -13.84 2.56
C GLY A 6 -6.04 -13.02 1.40
N ASP A 7 -6.82 -12.09 0.84
CA ASP A 7 -6.36 -11.26 -0.27
C ASP A 7 -5.33 -10.22 0.16
N ALA A 8 -4.43 -9.91 -0.78
CA ALA A 8 -3.64 -8.69 -0.77
C ALA A 8 -4.39 -7.61 -1.56
N VAL A 9 -4.65 -6.45 -0.93
CA VAL A 9 -5.41 -5.36 -1.54
C VAL A 9 -4.49 -4.21 -1.91
N PHE A 10 -4.54 -3.76 -3.17
CA PHE A 10 -3.73 -2.66 -3.67
C PHE A 10 -4.56 -1.46 -4.10
N ILE A 11 -4.22 -0.28 -3.57
CA ILE A 11 -4.90 0.99 -3.84
C ILE A 11 -4.02 1.85 -4.74
N ARG A 12 -4.48 2.11 -5.96
CA ARG A 12 -3.81 3.04 -6.87
C ARG A 12 -4.28 4.48 -6.62
N THR A 13 -3.38 5.31 -6.11
CA THR A 13 -3.56 6.76 -5.96
C THR A 13 -3.14 7.52 -7.21
N GLY A 14 -2.25 6.93 -8.02
CA GLY A 14 -1.68 7.50 -9.23
C GLY A 14 -0.31 8.17 -9.03
N LEU A 15 0.28 8.16 -7.83
CA LEU A 15 1.58 8.78 -7.57
C LEU A 15 2.66 8.25 -8.52
N LEU A 16 2.74 6.92 -8.72
CA LEU A 16 3.81 6.34 -9.54
C LEU A 16 3.65 6.60 -11.04
N SER A 17 2.51 7.10 -11.50
CA SER A 17 2.39 7.67 -12.85
C SER A 17 3.26 8.92 -13.04
N LEU A 18 3.62 9.60 -11.95
CA LEU A 18 4.42 10.82 -11.95
C LEU A 18 5.92 10.56 -11.72
N TRP A 19 6.33 9.30 -11.54
CA TRP A 19 7.66 8.91 -11.06
C TRP A 19 8.82 9.33 -11.98
N GLY A 20 8.64 9.29 -13.30
CA GLY A 20 9.72 9.56 -14.26
C GLY A 20 10.90 8.57 -14.14
N GLU A 21 12.11 9.01 -14.50
CA GLU A 21 13.29 8.13 -14.66
C GLU A 21 13.86 7.55 -13.35
N ALA A 22 13.50 8.10 -12.18
CA ALA A 22 13.91 7.57 -10.87
C ALA A 22 13.20 8.27 -9.68
N GLY A 23 12.04 8.90 -9.89
CA GLY A 23 11.43 9.73 -8.86
C GLY A 23 12.28 10.95 -8.48
N HIS A 24 13.07 11.50 -9.41
CA HIS A 24 14.02 12.60 -9.12
C HIS A 24 13.30 13.93 -8.86
N ASP A 25 12.14 14.16 -9.49
CA ASP A 25 11.35 15.38 -9.32
C ASP A 25 10.51 15.30 -8.04
N LYS A 26 11.18 15.50 -6.90
CA LYS A 26 10.54 15.46 -5.58
C LYS A 26 9.47 16.55 -5.42
N ALA A 27 9.64 17.70 -6.08
CA ALA A 27 8.67 18.79 -6.02
C ALA A 27 7.34 18.41 -6.68
N LYS A 28 7.40 17.64 -7.77
CA LYS A 28 6.22 17.08 -8.44
C LYS A 28 5.56 15.96 -7.64
N LEU A 29 6.32 15.12 -6.94
CA LEU A 29 5.79 13.97 -6.20
C LEU A 29 5.18 14.35 -4.85
N ALA A 30 5.83 15.23 -4.10
CA ALA A 30 5.48 15.55 -2.71
C ALA A 30 4.00 15.94 -2.48
N PRO A 31 3.32 16.68 -3.36
CA PRO A 31 1.91 17.02 -3.18
C PRO A 31 0.95 15.81 -3.22
N HIS A 32 1.37 14.70 -3.84
CA HIS A 32 0.54 13.51 -4.07
C HIS A 32 0.90 12.34 -3.16
N ASP A 33 2.11 12.33 -2.60
CA ASP A 33 2.64 11.21 -1.81
C ASP A 33 1.92 11.02 -0.46
N SER A 34 1.14 12.02 -0.03
CA SER A 34 0.29 11.94 1.16
C SER A 34 -1.12 11.40 0.89
N ALA A 35 -1.42 10.98 -0.35
CA ALA A 35 -2.68 10.32 -0.68
C ALA A 35 -2.68 8.88 -0.16
N GLY A 36 -3.82 8.43 0.36
CA GLY A 36 -3.92 7.08 0.90
C GLY A 36 -5.24 6.82 1.63
N ILE A 37 -5.31 5.65 2.25
CA ILE A 37 -6.49 5.19 2.99
C ILE A 37 -6.64 5.90 4.35
N THR A 38 -7.84 5.92 4.90
CA THR A 38 -8.06 6.32 6.30
C THR A 38 -7.96 5.11 7.23
N LEU A 39 -7.91 5.34 8.55
CA LEU A 39 -7.97 4.26 9.55
C LEU A 39 -9.27 3.45 9.41
N GLU A 40 -10.39 4.10 9.14
CA GLU A 40 -11.69 3.46 8.97
C GLU A 40 -11.70 2.52 7.75
N ALA A 41 -11.08 2.94 6.64
CA ALA A 41 -10.92 2.09 5.47
C ALA A 41 -10.00 0.89 5.74
N ALA A 42 -8.89 1.10 6.47
CA ALA A 42 -8.01 0.01 6.90
C ALA A 42 -8.77 -1.02 7.76
N LYS A 43 -9.54 -0.55 8.75
CA LYS A 43 -10.38 -1.41 9.60
C LYS A 43 -11.38 -2.21 8.80
N TRP A 44 -12.08 -1.57 7.87
CA TRP A 44 -13.03 -2.27 7.01
C TRP A 44 -12.35 -3.36 6.15
N LEU A 45 -11.19 -3.08 5.56
CA LEU A 45 -10.44 -4.06 4.77
C LEU A 45 -9.95 -5.25 5.61
N VAL A 46 -9.61 -5.04 6.88
CA VAL A 46 -9.14 -6.11 7.76
C VAL A 46 -10.31 -6.85 8.40
N GLU A 47 -11.19 -6.14 9.11
CA GLU A 47 -12.24 -6.72 9.95
C GLU A 47 -13.37 -7.33 9.13
N GLU A 48 -13.79 -6.66 8.06
CA GLU A 48 -14.94 -7.10 7.25
C GLU A 48 -14.51 -7.92 6.03
N LYS A 49 -13.30 -7.71 5.52
CA LYS A 49 -12.81 -8.37 4.29
C LYS A 49 -11.68 -9.37 4.50
N GLY A 50 -11.01 -9.36 5.65
CA GLY A 50 -9.93 -10.32 5.96
C GLY A 50 -8.68 -10.13 5.11
N ALA A 51 -8.37 -8.90 4.68
CA ALA A 51 -7.15 -8.60 3.93
C ALA A 51 -5.90 -8.87 4.79
N VAL A 52 -4.89 -9.54 4.22
CA VAL A 52 -3.64 -9.89 4.92
C VAL A 52 -2.47 -8.98 4.56
N LEU A 53 -2.63 -8.20 3.49
CA LEU A 53 -1.71 -7.16 3.08
C LEU A 53 -2.53 -6.03 2.46
N ILE A 54 -2.20 -4.78 2.81
CA ILE A 54 -2.77 -3.60 2.16
C ILE A 54 -1.62 -2.77 1.61
N GLY A 55 -1.65 -2.48 0.32
CA GLY A 55 -0.60 -1.73 -0.35
C GLY A 55 -1.10 -0.54 -1.16
N SER A 56 -0.23 0.42 -1.40
CA SER A 56 -0.47 1.53 -2.32
C SER A 56 0.75 1.82 -3.19
N ASP A 57 0.56 2.72 -4.14
CA ASP A 57 1.62 3.33 -4.93
C ASP A 57 2.21 4.60 -4.25
N THR A 58 1.94 4.83 -2.96
CA THR A 58 2.51 5.94 -2.16
C THR A 58 3.54 5.47 -1.14
N SER A 59 4.32 6.39 -0.59
CA SER A 59 5.39 6.11 0.38
C SER A 59 4.93 5.74 1.77
N GLY A 60 3.64 5.88 2.06
CA GLY A 60 3.13 5.74 3.41
C GLY A 60 1.71 5.26 3.52
N LEU A 61 1.14 4.58 2.49
CA LEU A 61 -0.17 3.89 2.43
C LEU A 61 -1.44 4.67 2.81
N GLU A 62 -1.43 5.31 3.98
CA GLU A 62 -2.49 6.10 4.53
C GLU A 62 -2.40 7.56 4.10
N CYS A 63 -3.55 8.21 4.12
CA CYS A 63 -3.59 9.65 3.96
C CYS A 63 -2.79 10.28 5.11
N VAL A 64 -1.94 11.28 4.83
CA VAL A 64 -1.15 11.99 5.85
C VAL A 64 -1.73 13.37 6.11
N GLY A 65 -1.91 13.71 7.39
CA GLY A 65 -2.33 15.04 7.83
C GLY A 65 -3.83 15.15 8.08
N LYS A 66 -4.61 15.68 7.11
CA LYS A 66 -5.99 16.14 7.35
C LYS A 66 -6.99 15.07 7.80
N CYS A 67 -6.69 13.80 7.52
CA CYS A 67 -7.49 12.64 7.87
C CYS A 67 -7.19 12.11 9.29
N TRP A 68 -6.23 12.68 10.01
CA TRP A 68 -5.84 12.26 11.35
C TRP A 68 -6.53 13.08 12.43
N LYS A 69 -6.81 12.46 13.57
CA LYS A 69 -7.19 13.14 14.81
C LYS A 69 -5.96 13.80 15.44
N PRO A 70 -6.12 14.89 16.21
CA PRO A 70 -5.01 15.55 16.90
C PRO A 70 -4.18 14.56 17.73
N GLY A 71 -2.86 14.61 17.57
CA GLY A 71 -1.91 13.76 18.30
C GLY A 71 -1.69 12.36 17.72
N GLN A 72 -2.39 11.99 16.64
CA GLN A 72 -2.12 10.72 15.94
C GLN A 72 -0.87 10.83 15.06
N PHE A 73 -0.17 9.70 14.92
CA PHE A 73 0.98 9.54 14.05
C PHE A 73 0.83 8.18 13.35
N TYR A 74 0.55 8.20 12.05
CA TYR A 74 0.28 7.02 11.23
C TYR A 74 -0.68 6.00 11.88
N PRO A 75 -1.92 6.42 12.21
CA PRO A 75 -2.89 5.56 12.88
C PRO A 75 -3.19 4.26 12.12
N ALA A 76 -3.21 4.28 10.78
CA ALA A 76 -3.42 3.05 10.03
C ALA A 76 -2.19 2.12 10.12
N HIS A 77 -0.96 2.65 10.16
CA HIS A 77 0.23 1.83 10.37
C HIS A 77 0.21 1.11 11.71
N VAL A 78 -0.10 1.85 12.78
CA VAL A 78 -0.18 1.30 14.13
C VAL A 78 -1.22 0.19 14.17
N TYR A 79 -2.41 0.44 13.64
CA TYR A 79 -3.46 -0.56 13.57
C TYR A 79 -3.03 -1.81 12.78
N LEU A 80 -2.55 -1.64 11.54
CA LEU A 80 -2.20 -2.76 10.67
C LEU A 80 -1.04 -3.58 11.23
N LEU A 81 0.09 -2.95 11.57
CA LEU A 81 1.31 -3.66 11.95
C LEU A 81 1.32 -4.12 13.41
N ILE A 82 0.84 -3.28 14.34
CA ILE A 82 0.96 -3.53 15.78
C ILE A 82 -0.28 -4.25 16.31
N GLU A 83 -1.48 -3.79 15.93
CA GLU A 83 -2.73 -4.33 16.50
C GLU A 83 -3.21 -5.58 15.75
N GLN A 84 -3.04 -5.65 14.42
CA GLN A 84 -3.60 -6.73 13.59
C GLN A 84 -2.54 -7.69 13.00
N GLY A 85 -1.28 -7.28 12.91
CA GLY A 85 -0.24 -8.08 12.24
C GLY A 85 -0.44 -8.21 10.72
N VAL A 86 -1.13 -7.25 10.10
CA VAL A 86 -1.38 -7.16 8.65
C VAL A 86 -0.26 -6.37 7.97
N TYR A 87 0.23 -6.86 6.84
CA TYR A 87 1.36 -6.24 6.14
C TYR A 87 0.98 -4.96 5.40
N ILE A 88 1.95 -4.06 5.30
CA ILE A 88 1.87 -2.83 4.50
C ILE A 88 2.74 -2.98 3.24
N GLY A 89 2.20 -2.55 2.10
CA GLY A 89 2.93 -2.41 0.83
C GLY A 89 3.04 -0.95 0.41
N GLU A 90 4.26 -0.48 0.16
CA GLU A 90 4.52 0.90 -0.29
C GLU A 90 5.21 0.87 -1.65
N PHE A 91 4.95 1.89 -2.45
CA PHE A 91 5.51 2.04 -3.80
C PHE A 91 5.24 0.85 -4.74
N HIS A 92 4.07 0.22 -4.64
CA HIS A 92 3.65 -0.77 -5.62
C HIS A 92 3.32 -0.09 -6.96
N TYR A 93 4.02 -0.47 -8.03
CA TYR A 93 3.71 0.02 -9.37
C TYR A 93 2.44 -0.65 -9.92
N LEU A 94 1.35 0.12 -10.02
CA LEU A 94 0.02 -0.38 -10.37
C LEU A 94 -0.50 0.14 -11.73
N GLU A 95 0.29 0.92 -12.46
CA GLU A 95 -0.16 1.59 -13.69
C GLU A 95 -0.50 0.61 -14.81
N ASP A 96 0.30 -0.44 -15.00
CA ASP A 96 0.04 -1.44 -16.04
C ASP A 96 -1.26 -2.21 -15.77
N LEU A 97 -1.45 -2.67 -14.53
CA LEU A 97 -2.68 -3.35 -14.11
C LEU A 97 -3.91 -2.46 -14.29
N ALA A 98 -3.80 -1.18 -13.89
CA ALA A 98 -4.89 -0.22 -14.03
C ALA A 98 -5.23 0.09 -15.48
N ARG A 99 -4.22 0.28 -16.34
CA ARG A 99 -4.40 0.45 -17.79
C ARG A 99 -5.12 -0.74 -18.40
N ASP A 100 -4.72 -1.94 -18.01
CA ASP A 100 -5.23 -3.20 -18.57
C ASP A 100 -6.51 -3.69 -17.87
N LYS A 101 -7.02 -2.89 -16.91
CA LYS A 101 -8.23 -3.16 -16.11
C LYS A 101 -8.20 -4.52 -15.42
N VAL A 102 -7.04 -4.87 -14.88
CA VAL A 102 -6.81 -6.09 -14.10
C VAL A 102 -7.01 -5.76 -12.62
N TYR A 103 -8.09 -6.28 -12.04
CA TYR A 103 -8.44 -6.06 -10.63
C TYR A 103 -8.32 -7.31 -9.76
N GLU A 104 -8.18 -8.48 -10.39
CA GLU A 104 -7.92 -9.77 -9.76
C GLU A 104 -6.70 -10.39 -10.43
N PHE A 105 -5.73 -10.84 -9.64
CA PHE A 105 -4.51 -11.46 -10.13
C PHE A 105 -3.83 -12.23 -9.00
N LEU A 106 -3.03 -13.22 -9.37
CA LEU A 106 -2.12 -13.87 -8.44
C LEU A 106 -0.98 -12.90 -8.12
N TYR A 107 -0.89 -12.50 -6.86
CA TYR A 107 0.21 -11.70 -6.33
C TYR A 107 1.31 -12.61 -5.77
N VAL A 108 2.51 -12.52 -6.34
CA VAL A 108 3.70 -13.21 -5.85
C VAL A 108 4.69 -12.19 -5.33
N ASN A 109 5.01 -12.26 -4.04
CA ASN A 109 6.03 -11.43 -3.43
C ASN A 109 6.89 -12.24 -2.47
N SER A 110 8.20 -12.02 -2.55
CA SER A 110 9.18 -12.62 -1.65
C SER A 110 10.02 -11.52 -1.03
N THR A 111 10.25 -11.63 0.28
CA THR A 111 11.13 -10.72 1.00
C THR A 111 12.52 -11.32 1.14
N ASN A 112 13.52 -10.44 1.31
CA ASN A 112 14.87 -10.82 1.65
C ASN A 112 14.91 -11.55 3.01
N LYS A 113 15.53 -12.72 3.08
CA LYS A 113 15.65 -13.52 4.32
C LYS A 113 16.80 -13.03 5.20
N ILE A 114 16.66 -11.82 5.75
CA ILE A 114 17.67 -11.17 6.60
C ILE A 114 17.19 -11.20 8.05
N ARG A 115 18.01 -11.79 8.93
CA ARG A 115 17.70 -11.87 10.37
C ARG A 115 17.61 -10.45 10.96
N GLY A 116 16.52 -10.16 11.66
CA GLY A 116 16.30 -8.89 12.34
C GLY A 116 15.85 -7.75 11.42
N ALA A 117 15.63 -7.99 10.13
CA ALA A 117 15.01 -7.00 9.26
C ALA A 117 13.55 -6.75 9.69
N ALA A 118 13.19 -5.48 9.85
CA ALA A 118 11.83 -5.06 10.20
C ALA A 118 10.91 -4.97 8.97
N ALA A 119 11.49 -4.88 7.77
CA ALA A 119 10.76 -4.80 6.50
C ALA A 119 11.52 -5.51 5.38
N GLY A 120 10.77 -5.97 4.37
CA GLY A 120 11.34 -6.34 3.08
C GLY A 120 11.71 -5.08 2.29
N PHE A 121 12.83 -5.13 1.57
CA PHE A 121 13.26 -4.02 0.71
C PHE A 121 13.79 -4.56 -0.61
N THR A 122 13.88 -3.69 -1.63
CA THR A 122 14.28 -4.10 -3.01
C THR A 122 13.43 -5.26 -3.55
N MET A 123 12.15 -5.29 -3.17
CA MET A 123 11.22 -6.34 -3.57
C MET A 123 10.97 -6.28 -5.07
N ARG A 124 10.65 -7.44 -5.66
CA ARG A 124 10.22 -7.59 -7.06
C ARG A 124 8.88 -8.34 -7.10
N PRO A 125 7.79 -7.71 -6.66
CA PRO A 125 6.48 -8.33 -6.74
C PRO A 125 6.09 -8.59 -8.20
N ALA A 126 5.41 -9.70 -8.45
CA ALA A 126 4.85 -10.05 -9.74
C ALA A 126 3.34 -10.23 -9.63
N ALA A 127 2.62 -9.71 -10.62
CA ALA A 127 1.21 -9.97 -10.83
C ALA A 127 1.05 -10.92 -12.03
N ILE A 128 0.31 -12.00 -11.85
CA ILE A 128 0.03 -13.00 -12.88
C ILE A 128 -1.48 -13.08 -13.08
N ARG A 129 -1.93 -12.96 -14.34
CA ARG A 129 -3.33 -13.05 -14.76
C ARG A 129 -3.54 -14.25 -15.68
#